data_AF-A0A3A6N9W6-F1
#
_entry.id   AF-A0A3A6N9W6-F1
#
_cell.length_a   1.000
_cell.length_b   1.000
_cell.length_c   1.000
_cell.angle_alpha   90.00
_cell.angle_beta   90.00
_cell.angle_gamma   90.00
#
_symmetry.space_group_name_H-M   'P 1'
#
loop_
_entity.id
_entity.type
_entity.pdbx_description
1 polymer ?
#
loop_
_entity_poly.entity_id
_entity_poly.type
_entity_poly.pdbx_seq_one_letter_code
_entity_poly.pdbx_strand_id
1 'polypeptide(L)'
;MMEYMKHCQEGTLIYHDYGKEIMKHRMPWMINQWCYLHLFSYEGYLKAVKFLLGYSHSVPLYMCETMMLIPLGRIRDYDMVWINHAAVKCFYTRNNNLSIHFISGNIFEIKQPQKSYELQVMKLEKIRNTKVKHFHWHWYSKCLEMVL
;
A
#
# COMPACT_ATOMS: atom_id res chain seq x y z
N MET A 1 13.59 -1.86 -6.23
CA MET A 1 12.41 -1.58 -5.39
C MET A 1 11.14 -1.94 -6.14
N MET A 2 10.16 -2.54 -5.47
CA MET A 2 8.85 -2.86 -6.06
C MET A 2 8.06 -1.58 -6.31
N GLU A 3 7.50 -1.44 -7.51
CA GLU A 3 6.77 -0.26 -7.97
C GLU A 3 5.26 -0.48 -7.94
N TYR A 4 4.83 -1.57 -8.55
CA TYR A 4 3.43 -2.00 -8.52
C TYR A 4 3.30 -3.48 -8.85
N MET A 5 2.14 -4.04 -8.52
CA MET A 5 1.77 -5.39 -8.92
C MET A 5 0.37 -5.43 -9.48
N LYS A 6 0.13 -6.35 -10.41
CA LYS A 6 -1.17 -6.60 -11.01
C LYS A 6 -1.40 -8.09 -11.24
N HIS A 7 -2.65 -8.48 -11.37
CA HIS A 7 -2.98 -9.85 -11.70
C HIS A 7 -2.60 -10.17 -13.16
N CYS A 8 -2.20 -11.42 -13.41
CA CYS A 8 -2.04 -11.99 -14.75
C CYS A 8 -2.51 -13.44 -14.77
N GLN A 9 -2.70 -14.03 -15.96
CA GLN A 9 -3.19 -15.42 -16.09
C GLN A 9 -2.33 -16.44 -15.33
N GLU A 10 -1.01 -16.22 -15.31
CA GLU A 10 -0.04 -17.10 -14.65
C GLU A 10 0.13 -16.86 -13.14
N GLY A 11 -0.51 -15.82 -12.59
CA GLY A 11 -0.40 -15.47 -11.17
C GLY A 11 -0.42 -13.96 -10.90
N THR A 12 0.68 -13.45 -10.36
CA THR A 12 0.85 -12.02 -10.04
C THR A 12 2.10 -11.50 -10.73
N LEU A 13 1.94 -10.47 -11.56
CA LEU A 13 3.04 -9.77 -12.22
C LEU A 13 3.47 -8.60 -11.34
N ILE A 14 4.74 -8.58 -10.96
CA ILE A 14 5.34 -7.54 -10.13
C ILE A 14 6.33 -6.76 -10.98
N TYR A 15 6.20 -5.44 -10.95
CA TYR A 15 7.12 -4.51 -11.58
C TYR A 15 8.06 -3.93 -10.52
N HIS A 16 9.32 -3.89 -10.88
CA HIS A 16 10.42 -3.36 -10.11
C HIS A 16 11.21 -2.37 -10.98
N ASP A 17 12.07 -1.59 -10.34
CA ASP A 17 13.00 -0.67 -11.00
C ASP A 17 13.87 -1.30 -12.10
N TYR A 18 14.28 -2.57 -11.96
CA TYR A 18 15.14 -3.27 -12.93
C TYR A 18 14.39 -4.24 -13.85
N GLY A 19 13.06 -4.31 -13.80
CA GLY A 19 12.30 -5.20 -14.66
C GLY A 19 11.00 -5.70 -14.06
N LYS A 20 10.56 -6.89 -14.48
CA LYS A 20 9.31 -7.50 -14.02
C LYS A 20 9.49 -8.99 -13.78
N GLU A 21 8.76 -9.52 -12.81
CA GLU A 21 8.75 -10.94 -12.47
C GLU A 21 7.32 -11.46 -12.32
N ILE A 22 7.12 -12.73 -12.66
CA ILE A 22 5.83 -13.42 -12.48
C ILE A 22 5.96 -14.36 -11.29
N MET A 23 5.10 -14.13 -10.31
CA MET A 23 4.95 -14.99 -9.15
C MET A 23 3.74 -15.90 -9.37
N LYS A 24 3.92 -17.22 -9.24
CA LYS A 24 2.87 -18.24 -9.43
C LYS A 24 1.76 -18.21 -8.37
N HIS A 25 1.82 -17.26 -7.45
CA HIS A 25 0.84 -17.10 -6.38
C HIS A 25 -0.15 -15.98 -6.70
N ARG A 26 -1.38 -16.12 -6.19
CA ARG A 26 -2.39 -15.08 -6.29
C ARG A 26 -2.06 -13.90 -5.39
N MET A 27 -2.38 -12.71 -5.84
CA MET A 27 -2.09 -11.45 -5.15
C MET A 27 -2.58 -11.40 -3.69
N PRO A 28 -3.81 -11.86 -3.32
CA PRO A 28 -4.21 -11.88 -1.91
C PRO A 28 -3.32 -12.76 -1.02
N TRP A 29 -2.85 -13.89 -1.55
CA TRP A 29 -1.92 -14.75 -0.83
C TRP A 29 -0.60 -14.03 -0.60
N MET A 30 -0.08 -13.38 -1.65
CA MET A 30 1.18 -12.61 -1.57
C MET A 30 1.12 -11.48 -0.55
N ILE A 31 0.04 -10.69 -0.57
CA ILE A 31 -0.19 -9.62 0.40
C ILE A 31 -0.18 -10.18 1.82
N ASN A 32 -0.85 -11.31 2.06
CA ASN A 32 -0.90 -11.90 3.38
C ASN A 32 0.48 -12.43 3.82
N GLN A 33 1.27 -13.01 2.92
CA GLN A 33 2.65 -13.40 3.23
C GLN A 33 3.53 -12.20 3.59
N TRP A 34 3.43 -11.10 2.83
CA TRP A 34 4.15 -9.87 3.17
C TRP A 34 3.71 -9.31 4.53
N CYS A 35 2.41 -9.33 4.83
CA CYS A 35 1.93 -8.95 6.17
C CYS A 35 2.60 -9.81 7.26
N TYR A 36 2.69 -11.13 7.07
CA TYR A 36 3.31 -12.02 8.06
C TYR A 36 4.81 -11.75 8.25
N LEU A 37 5.54 -11.37 7.19
CA LEU A 37 6.92 -10.90 7.30
C LEU A 37 7.04 -9.63 8.17
N HIS A 38 5.96 -8.87 8.30
CA HIS A 38 5.84 -7.71 9.18
C HIS A 38 5.07 -8.00 10.49
N LEU A 39 4.93 -9.28 10.88
CA LEU A 39 4.34 -9.74 12.14
C LEU A 39 2.84 -9.43 12.32
N PHE A 40 2.06 -9.36 11.23
CA PHE A 40 0.60 -9.28 11.32
C PHE A 40 -0.09 -10.01 10.17
N SER A 41 -1.38 -10.30 10.27
CA SER A 41 -2.18 -10.82 9.15
C SER A 41 -2.89 -9.70 8.41
N TYR A 42 -3.13 -9.87 7.11
CA TYR A 42 -3.88 -8.88 6.33
C TYR A 42 -5.31 -8.69 6.87
N GLU A 43 -5.96 -9.77 7.29
CA GLU A 43 -7.28 -9.71 7.91
C GLU A 43 -7.27 -8.93 9.24
N GLY A 44 -6.30 -9.19 10.10
CA GLY A 44 -6.13 -8.46 11.37
C GLY A 44 -5.89 -6.96 11.13
N TYR A 45 -5.06 -6.63 10.13
CA TYR A 45 -4.83 -5.27 9.71
C TYR A 45 -6.13 -4.56 9.27
N LEU A 46 -6.94 -5.20 8.42
CA LEU A 46 -8.23 -4.64 7.99
C LEU A 46 -9.19 -4.42 9.16
N LYS A 47 -9.26 -5.37 10.11
CA LYS A 47 -10.09 -5.23 11.32
C LYS A 47 -9.64 -4.04 12.18
N ALA A 48 -8.34 -3.91 12.42
CA ALA A 48 -7.78 -2.81 13.20
C ALA A 48 -8.01 -1.44 12.54
N VAL A 49 -7.76 -1.33 11.23
CA VAL A 49 -8.00 -0.10 10.48
C VAL A 49 -9.49 0.27 10.47
N LYS A 50 -10.39 -0.69 10.29
CA LYS A 50 -11.83 -0.45 10.37
C LYS A 50 -12.23 0.06 11.75
N PHE A 51 -11.71 -0.55 12.82
CA PHE A 51 -12.02 -0.16 14.19
C PHE A 51 -11.50 1.24 14.54
N LEU A 52 -10.25 1.54 14.21
CA LEU A 52 -9.60 2.81 14.60
C LEU A 52 -9.94 3.99 13.68
N LEU A 53 -10.13 3.73 12.38
CA LEU A 53 -10.25 4.78 11.35
C LEU A 53 -11.54 4.71 10.54
N GLY A 54 -12.38 3.68 10.74
CA GLY A 54 -13.65 3.51 10.03
C GLY A 54 -13.53 3.06 8.58
N TYR A 55 -12.33 2.79 8.06
CA TYR A 55 -12.15 2.43 6.65
C TYR A 55 -12.48 0.95 6.42
N SER A 56 -13.43 0.69 5.50
CA SER A 56 -13.89 -0.67 5.19
C SER A 56 -13.65 -1.09 3.74
N HIS A 57 -13.33 -0.15 2.84
CA HIS A 57 -13.19 -0.41 1.41
C HIS A 57 -11.91 0.20 0.84
N SER A 58 -11.24 -0.57 -0.03
CA SER A 58 -9.97 -0.21 -0.68
C SER A 58 -9.00 0.39 0.31
N VAL A 59 -8.71 -0.36 1.38
CA VAL A 59 -7.87 0.07 2.49
C VAL A 59 -6.41 -0.02 2.05
N PRO A 60 -5.64 1.09 2.04
CA PRO A 60 -4.20 1.05 1.81
C PRO A 60 -3.48 0.25 2.88
N LEU A 61 -2.39 -0.40 2.50
CA LEU A 61 -1.59 -1.26 3.36
C LEU A 61 -0.24 -0.61 3.66
N TYR A 62 -0.05 -0.17 4.90
CA TYR A 62 1.23 0.33 5.41
C TYR A 62 1.97 -0.75 6.18
N MET A 63 3.06 -1.25 5.60
CA MET A 63 3.96 -2.23 6.22
C MET A 63 5.17 -1.54 6.84
N CYS A 64 5.92 -0.78 6.04
CA CYS A 64 7.10 -0.01 6.40
C CYS A 64 7.32 1.15 5.40
N GLU A 65 8.36 1.95 5.61
CA GLU A 65 8.68 3.12 4.78
C GLU A 65 9.01 2.77 3.32
N THR A 66 9.42 1.53 3.02
CA THR A 66 9.71 1.08 1.64
C THR A 66 8.57 0.31 1.00
N MET A 67 7.51 -0.02 1.76
CA MET A 67 6.39 -0.83 1.29
C MET A 67 5.05 -0.25 1.77
N MET A 68 4.51 0.63 0.94
CA MET A 68 3.26 1.36 1.17
C MET A 68 2.29 1.09 0.02
N LEU A 69 1.43 0.07 0.15
CA LEU A 69 0.64 -0.41 -0.97
C LEU A 69 -0.73 0.27 -1.04
N ILE A 70 -1.02 0.95 -2.14
CA ILE A 70 -2.32 1.56 -2.45
C ILE A 70 -3.06 0.68 -3.46
N PRO A 71 -4.25 0.14 -3.12
CA PRO A 71 -5.07 -0.60 -4.06
C PRO A 71 -5.76 0.36 -5.02
N LEU A 72 -5.62 0.11 -6.31
CA LEU A 72 -6.35 0.73 -7.41
C LEU A 72 -7.33 -0.28 -8.01
N GLY A 73 -8.54 0.18 -8.32
CA GLY A 73 -9.65 -0.68 -8.73
C GLY A 73 -10.41 -1.29 -7.54
N ARG A 74 -11.48 -2.05 -7.84
CA ARG A 74 -12.20 -2.81 -6.79
C ARG A 74 -11.54 -4.16 -6.61
N ILE A 75 -11.52 -4.66 -5.37
CA ILE A 75 -10.93 -5.97 -5.00
C ILE A 75 -11.53 -7.15 -5.81
N ARG A 76 -12.73 -6.98 -6.40
CA ARG A 76 -13.42 -8.00 -7.21
C ARG A 76 -13.15 -7.88 -8.71
N ASP A 77 -12.45 -6.85 -9.17
CA ASP A 77 -12.15 -6.66 -10.58
C ASP A 77 -10.85 -7.39 -10.94
N TYR A 78 -10.82 -8.05 -12.10
CA TYR A 78 -9.65 -8.73 -12.64
C TYR A 78 -8.44 -7.79 -12.82
N ASP A 79 -8.71 -6.48 -12.89
CA ASP A 79 -7.74 -5.39 -13.07
C ASP A 79 -7.23 -4.79 -11.76
N MET A 80 -7.31 -5.51 -10.64
CA MET A 80 -6.77 -5.01 -9.38
C MET A 80 -5.26 -4.74 -9.50
N VAL A 81 -4.85 -3.52 -9.19
CA VAL A 81 -3.44 -3.09 -9.17
C VAL A 81 -3.11 -2.58 -7.79
N TRP A 82 -1.95 -2.92 -7.26
CA TRP A 82 -1.42 -2.26 -6.07
C TRP A 82 -0.19 -1.45 -6.43
N ILE A 83 -0.21 -0.17 -6.13
CA ILE A 83 0.91 0.74 -6.30
C ILE A 83 1.69 0.82 -5.00
N ASN A 84 2.99 0.63 -5.03
CA ASN A 84 3.85 0.99 -3.92
C ASN A 84 4.11 2.49 -3.93
N HIS A 85 3.42 3.23 -3.06
CA HIS A 85 3.53 4.69 -2.97
C HIS A 85 4.95 5.15 -2.60
N ALA A 86 5.70 4.34 -1.85
CA ALA A 86 7.10 4.64 -1.53
C ALA A 86 8.00 4.72 -2.78
N ALA A 87 7.60 4.08 -3.88
CA ALA A 87 8.32 4.11 -5.15
C ALA A 87 7.90 5.26 -6.08
N VAL A 88 6.85 6.01 -5.72
CA VAL A 88 6.28 7.07 -6.56
C VAL A 88 7.09 8.35 -6.40
N LYS A 89 7.55 8.90 -7.51
CA LYS A 89 8.20 10.21 -7.59
C LYS A 89 7.18 11.34 -7.67
N CYS A 90 6.22 11.20 -8.59
CA CYS A 90 5.11 12.13 -8.75
C CYS A 90 3.95 11.46 -9.49
N PHE A 91 2.78 12.07 -9.45
CA PHE A 91 1.62 11.64 -10.21
C PHE A 91 0.80 12.85 -10.63
N TYR A 92 0.14 12.77 -11.78
CA TYR A 92 -0.70 13.84 -12.32
C TYR A 92 -1.69 13.30 -13.34
N THR A 93 -2.66 14.12 -13.73
CA THR A 93 -3.62 13.78 -14.77
C THR A 93 -3.04 14.06 -16.16
N ARG A 94 -3.06 13.07 -17.05
CA ARG A 94 -2.69 13.20 -18.46
C ARG A 94 -3.75 12.53 -19.32
N ASN A 95 -4.33 13.23 -20.29
CA ASN A 95 -5.37 12.70 -21.19
C ASN A 95 -6.55 12.04 -20.43
N ASN A 96 -7.02 12.67 -19.34
CA ASN A 96 -8.05 12.13 -18.43
C ASN A 96 -7.70 10.82 -17.70
N ASN A 97 -6.44 10.39 -17.77
CA ASN A 97 -5.93 9.25 -17.03
C ASN A 97 -5.00 9.72 -15.92
N LEU A 98 -4.93 8.95 -14.84
CA LEU A 98 -3.89 9.10 -13.83
C LEU A 98 -2.59 8.53 -14.41
N SER A 99 -1.56 9.36 -14.44
CA SER A 99 -0.19 8.97 -14.76
C SER A 99 0.65 9.00 -13.49
N ILE A 100 1.27 7.88 -13.15
CA ILE A 100 2.14 7.70 -11.98
C ILE A 100 3.56 7.50 -12.48
N HIS A 101 4.47 8.36 -12.04
CA HIS A 101 5.89 8.30 -12.37
C HIS A 101 6.65 7.75 -11.17
N PHE A 102 7.36 6.65 -11.39
CA PHE A 102 8.21 6.04 -10.37
C PHE A 102 9.60 6.68 -10.33
N ILE A 103 10.31 6.50 -9.22
CA ILE A 103 11.67 7.01 -9.02
C ILE A 103 12.64 6.43 -10.07
N SER A 104 12.41 5.20 -10.53
CA SER A 104 13.18 4.54 -11.60
C SER A 104 13.06 5.22 -12.97
N GLY A 105 12.03 6.06 -13.18
CA GLY A 105 11.65 6.58 -14.49
C GLY A 105 10.53 5.79 -15.18
N ASN A 106 10.13 4.62 -14.66
CA ASN A 106 8.97 3.89 -15.16
C ASN A 106 7.68 4.71 -14.98
N ILE A 107 6.72 4.50 -15.88
CA ILE A 107 5.43 5.20 -15.90
C ILE A 107 4.30 4.19 -15.91
N PHE A 108 3.33 4.37 -15.02
CA PHE A 108 2.09 3.61 -14.99
C PHE A 108 0.89 4.52 -15.26
N GLU A 109 0.09 4.18 -16.27
CA GLU A 109 -1.11 4.94 -16.64
C GLU A 109 -2.37 4.10 -16.41
N ILE A 110 -3.39 4.71 -15.81
CA ILE A 110 -4.67 4.06 -15.53
C ILE A 110 -5.82 5.04 -15.68
N LYS A 111 -6.94 4.54 -16.20
CA LYS A 111 -8.17 5.30 -16.38
C LYS A 111 -8.89 5.51 -15.05
N GLN A 112 -8.45 6.50 -14.29
CA GLN A 112 -9.13 6.99 -13.10
C GLN A 112 -8.79 8.47 -12.83
N PRO A 113 -9.65 9.21 -12.12
CA PRO A 113 -9.33 10.57 -11.71
C PRO A 113 -8.17 10.59 -10.70
N GLN A 114 -7.27 11.57 -10.83
CA GLN A 114 -6.18 11.81 -9.86
C GLN A 114 -6.68 11.96 -8.42
N LYS A 115 -7.82 12.63 -8.23
CA LYS A 115 -8.45 12.82 -6.91
C LYS A 115 -8.72 11.50 -6.18
N SER A 116 -9.02 10.42 -6.92
CA SER A 116 -9.21 9.08 -6.33
C SER A 116 -7.91 8.58 -5.67
N TYR A 117 -6.78 8.78 -6.35
CA TYR A 117 -5.47 8.41 -5.84
C TYR A 117 -5.05 9.27 -4.64
N GLU A 118 -5.27 10.58 -4.71
CA GLU A 118 -4.99 11.50 -3.60
C GLU A 118 -5.76 11.11 -2.33
N LEU A 119 -7.04 10.73 -2.46
CA LEU A 119 -7.84 10.23 -1.33
C LEU A 119 -7.23 8.97 -0.71
N GLN A 120 -6.63 8.08 -1.52
CA GLN A 120 -5.95 6.89 -1.03
C GLN A 120 -4.63 7.21 -0.34
N VAL A 121 -3.84 8.15 -0.88
CA VAL A 121 -2.62 8.65 -0.23
C VAL A 121 -2.96 9.26 1.14
N MET A 122 -4.01 10.06 1.24
CA MET A 122 -4.45 10.61 2.54
C MET A 122 -4.85 9.53 3.55
N LYS A 123 -5.54 8.46 3.10
CA LYS A 123 -5.87 7.32 3.99
C LYS A 123 -4.61 6.59 4.44
N LEU A 124 -3.68 6.35 3.53
CA LEU A 124 -2.40 5.69 3.81
C LEU A 124 -1.62 6.47 4.87
N GLU A 125 -1.49 7.79 4.73
CA GLU A 125 -0.80 8.64 5.70
C GLU A 125 -1.48 8.62 7.08
N LYS A 126 -2.82 8.62 7.13
CA LYS A 126 -3.54 8.46 8.40
C LYS A 126 -3.26 7.12 9.06
N ILE A 127 -3.21 6.04 8.29
CA ILE A 127 -2.87 4.70 8.82
C ILE A 127 -1.42 4.67 9.32
N ARG A 128 -0.47 5.17 8.51
CA ARG A 128 0.95 5.27 8.87
C ARG A 128 1.14 6.02 10.19
N ASN A 129 0.58 7.22 10.29
CA ASN A 129 0.67 8.04 11.50
C ASN A 129 0.04 7.36 12.73
N THR A 130 -1.06 6.63 12.56
CA THR A 130 -1.67 5.85 13.65
C THR A 130 -0.73 4.74 14.11
N LYS A 131 -0.15 3.97 13.18
CA LYS A 131 0.78 2.87 13.48
C LYS A 131 2.06 3.38 14.16
N VAL A 132 2.65 4.47 13.67
CA VAL A 132 3.90 5.06 14.22
C VAL A 132 3.68 5.69 15.60
N LYS A 133 2.55 6.37 15.84
CA LYS A 133 2.25 6.95 17.16
C LYS A 133 2.12 5.90 18.27
N HIS A 134 1.60 4.71 17.96
CA HIS A 134 1.55 3.62 18.94
C HIS A 134 2.95 3.14 19.35
N PHE A 135 3.97 3.24 18.49
CA PHE A 135 5.35 2.94 18.89
C PHE A 135 5.90 3.99 19.85
N HIS A 136 5.65 5.29 19.64
CA HIS A 136 6.17 6.34 20.53
C HIS A 136 5.50 6.40 21.90
N TRP A 137 4.22 6.04 22.01
CA TRP A 137 3.52 6.00 23.30
C TRP A 137 4.12 4.98 24.29
N HIS A 138 4.60 3.84 23.78
CA HIS A 138 5.19 2.79 24.63
C HIS A 138 6.56 3.20 25.22
N TRP A 139 7.27 4.12 24.57
CA TRP A 139 8.52 4.69 25.09
C TRP A 139 8.24 5.79 26.12
N TYR A 140 7.20 6.59 25.93
CA TYR A 140 6.84 7.64 26.90
C TYR A 140 6.34 7.06 28.22
N SER A 141 5.56 5.96 28.20
CA SER A 141 5.10 5.29 29.43
C SER A 141 6.24 4.61 30.18
N LYS A 142 7.19 3.96 29.48
CA LYS A 142 8.38 3.37 30.11
C LYS A 142 9.35 4.40 30.68
N CYS A 143 9.52 5.56 30.03
CA CYS A 143 10.32 6.64 30.60
C CYS A 143 9.69 7.26 31.85
N LEU A 144 8.35 7.29 31.96
CA LEU A 144 7.66 7.78 33.16
C LEU A 144 7.72 6.78 34.34
N GLU A 145 7.71 5.47 34.07
CA GLU A 145 7.89 4.44 35.10
C GLU A 145 9.34 4.32 35.61
N MET A 146 10.33 4.87 34.90
CA MET A 146 11.74 4.89 35.33
C MET A 146 12.14 6.18 36.07
N VAL A 147 11.21 7.14 36.21
CA VAL A 147 11.44 8.46 36.85
C VAL A 147 10.57 8.63 38.12
N LEU A 148 9.85 7.59 38.52
CA LEU A 148 9.14 7.48 39.81
C LEU A 148 9.72 6.31 40.61
#